data_AF-A0AAQ0QKL6-F1
#
_entry.id   AF-A0AAQ0QKL6-F1
#
_cell.length_a   1.000
_cell.length_b   1.000
_cell.length_c   1.000
_cell.angle_alpha   90.00
_cell.angle_beta   90.00
_cell.angle_gamma   90.00
#
_symmetry.space_group_name_H-M   'P 1'
#
loop_
_entity.id
_entity.type
_entity.pdbx_description
1 polymer ?
#
loop_
_entity_poly.entity_id
_entity_poly.type
_entity_poly.pdbx_seq_one_letter_code
_entity_poly.pdbx_strand_id
1 'polypeptide(L)'
;MSVDEILLRSRYQPLERIICYDIFNTGFNGWMTLLPNFTEYPDFDVPPTLVNKDQWPPVMLSSATYRYPGSHGAMSGTFSLKLSTRPVHSRYEDIPAPGSMGHAIKRLSFYRPGSRFLQIECWFSYTAEQDTLDAEGTPQPGLHEKSIRAFGMGFDIQERGERYQVGVRHLNCFNGNLVQRWEIENSADVTDKEWAFGLEGDWCKRGIDPWWFGRRYPDGRHEAFQVIPDSHQKLIYNETDCKLNWQYMRLKIDTLNREYVEFQCQDRIWDLRGTHVTNVPGYHRIDNLINPLFWVETDQDRRVYFYIDSVVVSQE
;
A
#
# COMPACT_ATOMS: atom_id res chain seq x y z
N MET A 1 10.45 -29.30 12.61
CA MET A 1 10.29 -27.93 12.08
C MET A 1 11.21 -27.80 10.88
N SER A 2 10.69 -27.46 9.71
CA SER A 2 11.54 -27.20 8.53
C SER A 2 12.31 -25.89 8.70
N VAL A 3 13.35 -25.65 7.89
CA VAL A 3 14.07 -24.36 7.87
C VAL A 3 13.10 -23.21 7.56
N ASP A 4 12.21 -23.40 6.60
CA ASP A 4 11.21 -22.40 6.22
C ASP A 4 10.24 -22.07 7.36
N GLU A 5 9.84 -23.09 8.14
CA GLU A 5 8.97 -22.89 9.30
C GLU A 5 9.69 -22.14 10.43
N ILE A 6 10.97 -22.42 10.65
CA ILE A 6 11.82 -21.67 11.59
C ILE A 6 11.95 -20.22 11.13
N LEU A 7 12.27 -19.99 9.85
CA LEU A 7 12.43 -18.65 9.28
C LEU A 7 11.13 -17.85 9.37
N LEU A 8 9.99 -18.46 9.03
CA LEU A 8 8.68 -17.85 9.17
C LEU A 8 8.42 -17.39 10.61
N ARG A 9 8.56 -18.29 11.60
CA ARG A 9 8.29 -17.98 13.01
C ARG A 9 9.33 -17.07 13.66
N SER A 10 10.53 -16.98 13.10
CA SER A 10 11.60 -16.09 13.60
C SER A 10 11.52 -14.66 13.06
N ARG A 11 10.88 -14.46 11.90
CA ARG A 11 10.82 -13.17 11.19
C ARG A 11 9.44 -12.52 11.19
N TYR A 12 8.39 -13.29 11.46
CA TYR A 12 6.99 -12.87 11.42
C TYR A 12 6.26 -13.34 12.67
N GLN A 13 5.08 -12.76 12.92
CA GLN A 13 4.23 -13.11 14.05
C GLN A 13 2.84 -13.53 13.56
N PRO A 14 2.74 -14.58 12.70
CA PRO A 14 1.49 -14.96 12.07
C PRO A 14 0.45 -15.40 13.09
N LEU A 15 -0.82 -15.20 12.72
CA LEU A 15 -1.94 -15.85 13.38
C LEU A 15 -1.87 -17.38 13.22
N GLU A 16 -2.75 -18.10 13.93
CA GLU A 16 -2.76 -19.58 13.98
C GLU A 16 -2.71 -20.21 12.58
N ARG A 17 -3.39 -19.62 11.59
CA ARG A 17 -3.60 -20.21 10.27
C ARG A 17 -3.00 -19.34 9.20
N ILE A 18 -1.83 -19.73 8.70
CA ILE A 18 -1.20 -19.08 7.55
C ILE A 18 -1.99 -19.43 6.28
N ILE A 19 -2.51 -18.41 5.59
CA ILE A 19 -3.15 -18.53 4.28
C ILE A 19 -2.09 -18.58 3.18
N CYS A 20 -1.12 -17.66 3.24
CA CYS A 20 0.01 -17.66 2.33
C CYS A 20 1.28 -17.15 3.02
N TYR A 21 2.42 -17.71 2.59
CA TYR A 21 3.75 -17.21 2.87
C TYR A 21 4.47 -17.09 1.52
N ASP A 22 4.41 -15.89 0.95
CA ASP A 22 4.86 -15.62 -0.41
C ASP A 22 6.32 -15.19 -0.41
N ILE A 23 7.24 -16.07 -0.78
CA ILE A 23 8.66 -15.73 -0.93
C ILE A 23 8.93 -15.41 -2.40
N PHE A 24 9.33 -14.17 -2.72
CA PHE A 24 9.43 -13.71 -4.12
C PHE A 24 10.57 -14.35 -4.93
N ASN A 25 11.45 -15.13 -4.29
CA ASN A 25 12.39 -16.02 -4.97
C ASN A 25 11.70 -17.13 -5.79
N THR A 26 10.45 -17.49 -5.48
CA THR A 26 9.70 -18.54 -6.19
C THR A 26 8.75 -17.97 -7.26
N GLY A 27 8.83 -16.67 -7.55
CA GLY A 27 7.99 -15.99 -8.53
C GLY A 27 7.03 -14.98 -7.88
N PHE A 28 6.02 -14.55 -8.64
CA PHE A 28 5.06 -13.54 -8.18
C PHE A 28 4.08 -14.03 -7.12
N ASN A 29 3.92 -15.34 -6.91
CA ASN A 29 3.00 -15.91 -5.93
C ASN A 29 1.55 -15.37 -6.02
N GLY A 30 1.09 -15.00 -7.22
CA GLY A 30 -0.25 -14.45 -7.47
C GLY A 30 -0.38 -12.93 -7.28
N TRP A 31 0.71 -12.22 -6.98
CA TRP A 31 0.75 -10.76 -6.98
C TRP A 31 0.76 -10.21 -8.41
N MET A 32 -0.05 -9.19 -8.65
CA MET A 32 -0.17 -8.52 -9.95
C MET A 32 -0.43 -7.02 -9.75
N THR A 33 -0.31 -6.25 -10.82
CA THR A 33 -0.71 -4.83 -10.81
C THR A 33 -2.22 -4.72 -10.63
N LEU A 34 -2.64 -3.87 -9.69
CA LEU A 34 -4.05 -3.50 -9.58
C LEU A 34 -4.42 -2.60 -10.76
N LEU A 35 -5.35 -3.08 -11.59
CA LEU A 35 -5.92 -2.35 -12.71
C LEU A 35 -7.43 -2.19 -12.51
N PRO A 36 -8.07 -1.17 -13.10
CA PRO A 36 -9.51 -1.01 -13.05
C PRO A 36 -10.23 -2.21 -13.71
N ASN A 37 -11.52 -2.38 -13.38
CA ASN A 37 -12.37 -3.28 -14.14
C ASN A 37 -12.55 -2.72 -15.56
N PHE A 38 -12.62 -3.60 -16.56
CA PHE A 38 -12.88 -3.20 -17.94
C PHE A 38 -14.38 -3.20 -18.25
N THR A 39 -14.83 -2.30 -19.12
CA THR A 39 -16.20 -2.25 -19.64
C THR A 39 -16.46 -3.40 -20.60
N GLU A 40 -17.74 -3.75 -20.71
CA GLU A 40 -18.22 -4.74 -21.66
C GLU A 40 -18.39 -4.13 -23.08
N TYR A 41 -18.68 -4.98 -24.06
CA TYR A 41 -18.93 -4.67 -25.47
C TYR A 41 -19.71 -3.36 -25.71
N PRO A 42 -19.40 -2.58 -26.78
CA PRO A 42 -18.45 -2.90 -27.86
C PRO A 42 -16.99 -2.60 -27.54
N ASP A 43 -16.72 -1.80 -26.51
CA ASP A 43 -15.40 -1.24 -26.26
C ASP A 43 -14.79 -1.86 -25.00
N PHE A 44 -13.70 -2.61 -25.17
CA PHE A 44 -12.86 -3.06 -24.07
C PHE A 44 -12.04 -1.87 -23.55
N ASP A 45 -12.67 -1.08 -22.70
CA ASP A 45 -12.13 0.16 -22.13
C ASP A 45 -12.30 0.14 -20.60
N VAL A 46 -11.98 1.23 -19.91
CA VAL A 46 -12.24 1.42 -18.49
C VAL A 46 -13.50 2.28 -18.29
N PRO A 47 -14.29 2.08 -17.22
CA PRO A 47 -15.43 2.95 -16.94
C PRO A 47 -15.00 4.41 -16.86
N PRO A 48 -15.84 5.37 -17.31
CA PRO A 48 -15.52 6.79 -17.22
C PRO A 48 -15.11 7.18 -15.80
N THR A 49 -13.91 7.74 -15.67
CA THR A 49 -13.36 8.18 -14.39
C THR A 49 -12.38 9.33 -14.60
N LEU A 50 -12.30 10.24 -13.63
CA LEU A 50 -11.33 11.35 -13.68
C LEU A 50 -9.91 10.90 -13.33
N VAL A 51 -9.78 9.77 -12.63
CA VAL A 51 -8.48 9.19 -12.28
C VAL A 51 -8.09 8.18 -13.35
N ASN A 52 -7.00 8.44 -14.07
CA ASN A 52 -6.53 7.48 -15.07
C ASN A 52 -5.77 6.30 -14.42
N LYS A 53 -6.47 5.17 -14.24
CA LYS A 53 -6.02 4.00 -13.47
C LYS A 53 -5.25 2.96 -14.29
N ASP A 54 -5.25 3.04 -15.61
CA ASP A 54 -4.55 2.07 -16.47
C ASP A 54 -3.06 2.40 -16.68
N GLN A 55 -2.60 3.52 -16.13
CA GLN A 55 -1.23 4.04 -16.29
C GLN A 55 -0.27 3.64 -15.16
N TRP A 56 -0.74 2.88 -14.15
CA TRP A 56 0.11 2.42 -13.05
C TRP A 56 1.23 1.51 -13.60
N PRO A 57 2.50 1.72 -13.21
CA PRO A 57 3.59 0.86 -13.65
C PRO A 57 3.38 -0.60 -13.24
N PRO A 58 3.87 -1.56 -14.06
CA PRO A 58 3.76 -2.97 -13.75
C PRO A 58 4.54 -3.32 -12.48
N VAL A 59 4.00 -4.24 -11.69
CA VAL A 59 4.74 -4.86 -10.58
C VAL A 59 5.87 -5.73 -11.16
N MET A 60 7.00 -5.77 -10.47
CA MET A 60 8.19 -6.50 -10.91
C MET A 60 8.73 -7.38 -9.79
N LEU A 61 9.44 -8.45 -10.16
CA LEU A 61 10.41 -9.07 -9.27
C LEU A 61 11.75 -8.38 -9.49
N SER A 62 12.35 -7.89 -8.41
CA SER A 62 13.56 -7.08 -8.47
C SER A 62 14.60 -7.61 -7.50
N SER A 63 15.87 -7.60 -7.92
CA SER A 63 17.00 -7.79 -7.00
C SER A 63 17.38 -6.51 -6.26
N ALA A 64 16.43 -5.59 -6.11
CA ALA A 64 16.61 -4.23 -5.62
C ALA A 64 17.85 -3.59 -6.27
N THR A 65 17.77 -3.38 -7.59
CA THR A 65 18.89 -2.85 -8.36
C THR A 65 19.04 -1.33 -8.22
N TYR A 66 20.29 -0.92 -8.09
CA TYR A 66 20.75 0.45 -7.96
C TYR A 66 21.61 0.86 -9.14
N ARG A 67 21.79 2.17 -9.28
CA ARG A 67 22.70 2.72 -10.27
C ARG A 67 24.16 2.33 -10.00
N TYR A 68 24.59 2.36 -8.74
CA TYR A 68 26.00 2.22 -8.37
C TYR A 68 26.39 0.82 -7.85
N PRO A 69 25.81 0.29 -6.75
CA PRO A 69 26.21 -1.02 -6.22
C PRO A 69 25.65 -2.23 -6.99
N GLY A 70 24.85 -2.02 -8.03
CA GLY A 70 24.16 -3.12 -8.72
C GLY A 70 23.02 -3.68 -7.88
N SER A 71 23.02 -4.98 -7.58
CA SER A 71 21.94 -5.65 -6.83
C SER A 71 22.20 -5.68 -5.33
N HIS A 72 21.21 -5.31 -4.53
CA HIS A 72 21.23 -5.49 -3.08
C HIS A 72 20.59 -6.83 -2.65
N GLY A 73 19.52 -7.24 -3.32
CA GLY A 73 18.73 -8.41 -2.95
C GLY A 73 17.70 -8.16 -1.84
N ALA A 74 16.85 -9.16 -1.64
CA ALA A 74 15.82 -9.16 -0.62
C ALA A 74 16.32 -9.77 0.69
N MET A 75 15.67 -9.49 1.81
CA MET A 75 16.07 -10.09 3.10
C MET A 75 15.96 -11.62 3.07
N SER A 76 14.97 -12.16 2.34
CA SER A 76 14.72 -13.59 2.22
C SER A 76 15.38 -14.23 0.99
N GLY A 77 16.17 -13.48 0.22
CA GLY A 77 16.86 -14.02 -0.95
C GLY A 77 17.26 -13.00 -2.01
N THR A 78 17.04 -13.35 -3.27
CA THR A 78 17.47 -12.52 -4.41
C THR A 78 16.39 -11.53 -4.81
N PHE A 79 15.12 -11.94 -4.82
CA PHE A 79 14.03 -11.13 -5.38
C PHE A 79 13.08 -10.62 -4.31
N SER A 80 12.68 -9.36 -4.46
CA SER A 80 11.55 -8.72 -3.78
C SER A 80 10.49 -8.31 -4.80
N LEU A 81 9.25 -8.16 -4.35
CA LEU A 81 8.23 -7.48 -5.15
C LEU A 81 8.56 -5.99 -5.17
N LYS A 82 8.65 -5.41 -6.37
CA LYS A 82 8.92 -3.99 -6.59
C LYS A 82 7.67 -3.33 -7.15
N LEU A 83 7.20 -2.32 -6.43
CA LEU A 83 6.28 -1.32 -6.94
C LEU A 83 7.09 -0.08 -7.32
N SER A 84 6.68 0.60 -8.38
CA SER A 84 7.33 1.82 -8.84
C SER A 84 6.34 2.82 -9.38
N THR A 85 6.73 4.08 -9.43
CA THR A 85 5.99 5.16 -10.10
C THR A 85 6.66 5.53 -11.43
N ARG A 86 5.92 6.24 -12.28
CA ARG A 86 6.51 7.08 -13.34
C ARG A 86 7.07 8.36 -12.70
N PRO A 87 8.01 9.06 -13.35
CA PRO A 87 8.55 10.32 -12.84
C PRO A 87 7.60 11.48 -13.12
N VAL A 88 6.37 11.38 -12.60
CA VAL A 88 5.31 12.38 -12.73
C VAL A 88 4.57 12.51 -11.42
N HIS A 89 4.22 13.72 -11.03
CA HIS A 89 3.35 13.97 -9.87
C HIS A 89 2.35 15.09 -10.15
N SER A 90 1.25 15.07 -9.39
CA SER A 90 0.41 16.25 -9.18
C SER A 90 0.76 16.87 -7.84
N ARG A 91 0.34 18.12 -7.58
CA ARG A 91 0.32 18.64 -6.21
C ARG A 91 -0.52 17.73 -5.32
N TYR A 92 -0.29 17.77 -4.02
CA TYR A 92 -0.97 16.89 -3.08
C TYR A 92 -2.49 17.05 -3.12
N GLU A 93 -2.99 18.29 -3.20
CA GLU A 93 -4.42 18.62 -3.23
C GLU A 93 -5.13 18.33 -4.56
N ASP A 94 -4.38 17.98 -5.60
CA ASP A 94 -4.90 17.68 -6.93
C ASP A 94 -5.16 16.16 -7.10
N ILE A 95 -5.90 15.82 -8.15
CA ILE A 95 -6.10 14.42 -8.56
C ILE A 95 -4.74 13.78 -8.87
N PRO A 96 -4.46 12.53 -8.42
CA PRO A 96 -3.20 11.85 -8.71
C PRO A 96 -2.87 11.83 -10.21
N ALA A 97 -1.63 12.20 -10.56
CA ALA A 97 -1.20 12.20 -11.96
C ALA A 97 -1.18 10.77 -12.53
N PRO A 98 -1.53 10.57 -13.82
CA PRO A 98 -1.46 9.26 -14.45
C PRO A 98 -0.06 8.63 -14.38
N GLY A 99 0.08 7.55 -13.60
CA GLY A 99 1.36 6.88 -13.34
C GLY A 99 2.13 7.37 -12.11
N SER A 100 1.62 8.33 -11.32
CA SER A 100 2.27 8.78 -10.08
C SER A 100 2.17 7.78 -8.92
N MET A 101 1.45 6.67 -9.12
CA MET A 101 1.27 5.61 -8.15
C MET A 101 1.64 4.24 -8.74
N GLY A 102 2.07 3.32 -7.88
CA GLY A 102 2.19 1.90 -8.17
C GLY A 102 1.33 1.10 -7.18
N HIS A 103 0.63 0.09 -7.66
CA HIS A 103 -0.28 -0.73 -6.84
C HIS A 103 -0.09 -2.23 -7.14
N ALA A 104 0.03 -3.02 -6.09
CA ALA A 104 0.05 -4.47 -6.16
C ALA A 104 -1.15 -5.04 -5.42
N ILE A 105 -1.77 -6.06 -6.01
CA ILE A 105 -2.88 -6.81 -5.44
C ILE A 105 -2.62 -8.30 -5.60
N LYS A 106 -3.07 -9.08 -4.63
CA LYS A 106 -3.26 -10.53 -4.78
C LYS A 106 -4.72 -10.85 -4.46
N ARG A 107 -5.29 -11.85 -5.12
CA ARG A 107 -6.70 -12.24 -4.96
C ARG A 107 -6.77 -13.55 -4.17
N LEU A 108 -7.45 -13.52 -3.03
CA LEU A 108 -7.70 -14.69 -2.17
C LEU A 108 -9.18 -14.73 -1.78
N SER A 109 -9.59 -15.82 -1.14
CA SER A 109 -10.94 -15.97 -0.57
C SER A 109 -10.87 -16.57 0.83
N PHE A 110 -11.90 -16.33 1.66
CA PHE A 110 -11.98 -17.07 2.92
C PHE A 110 -12.29 -18.53 2.62
N TYR A 111 -11.44 -19.44 3.10
CA TYR A 111 -11.65 -20.88 2.90
C TYR A 111 -12.17 -21.58 4.15
N ARG A 112 -12.09 -20.92 5.32
CA ARG A 112 -12.56 -21.46 6.61
C ARG A 112 -13.67 -20.59 7.20
N PRO A 113 -14.83 -21.19 7.53
CA PRO A 113 -15.89 -20.51 8.27
C PRO A 113 -15.40 -20.04 9.64
N GLY A 114 -15.93 -18.90 10.09
CA GLY A 114 -15.73 -18.41 11.46
C GLY A 114 -14.38 -17.76 11.75
N SER A 115 -13.53 -17.54 10.73
CA SER A 115 -12.29 -16.77 10.89
C SER A 115 -12.65 -15.34 11.29
N ARG A 116 -12.14 -14.89 12.44
CA ARG A 116 -12.44 -13.58 13.01
C ARG A 116 -11.33 -12.59 12.75
N PHE A 117 -10.08 -13.00 12.92
CA PHE A 117 -8.96 -12.11 12.69
C PHE A 117 -8.31 -12.41 11.37
N LEU A 118 -7.91 -11.35 10.68
CA LEU A 118 -7.10 -11.40 9.47
C LEU A 118 -5.88 -10.52 9.67
N GLN A 119 -4.73 -10.97 9.17
CA GLN A 119 -3.47 -10.28 9.36
C GLN A 119 -2.60 -10.34 8.11
N ILE A 120 -1.95 -9.22 7.78
CA ILE A 120 -0.91 -9.12 6.77
C ILE A 120 0.38 -8.61 7.40
N GLU A 121 1.50 -9.23 7.03
CA GLU A 121 2.84 -8.90 7.52
C GLU A 121 3.84 -8.96 6.37
N CYS A 122 4.79 -8.03 6.36
CA CYS A 122 5.91 -8.05 5.41
C CYS A 122 7.14 -7.36 5.95
N TRP A 123 8.27 -7.66 5.32
CA TRP A 123 9.46 -6.81 5.39
C TRP A 123 9.49 -5.90 4.17
N PHE A 124 9.80 -4.62 4.34
CA PHE A 124 9.77 -3.64 3.26
C PHE A 124 10.99 -2.73 3.25
N SER A 125 11.23 -2.11 2.10
CA SER A 125 12.20 -1.04 1.94
C SER A 125 11.68 -0.04 0.92
N TYR A 126 12.14 1.20 0.96
CA TYR A 126 11.69 2.24 0.03
C TYR A 126 12.82 3.20 -0.31
N THR A 127 12.83 3.72 -1.53
CA THR A 127 13.85 4.67 -1.98
C THR A 127 13.40 5.42 -3.23
N ALA A 128 13.97 6.59 -3.48
CA ALA A 128 13.84 7.33 -4.72
C ALA A 128 14.88 6.88 -5.76
N GLU A 129 14.63 7.21 -7.03
CA GLU A 129 15.60 7.02 -8.09
C GLU A 129 16.89 7.83 -7.86
N GLN A 130 18.02 7.21 -8.20
CA GLN A 130 19.37 7.74 -8.04
C GLN A 130 19.82 8.42 -9.34
N ASP A 131 19.25 9.59 -9.61
CA ASP A 131 19.43 10.31 -10.85
C ASP A 131 20.14 11.66 -10.69
N THR A 132 20.10 12.27 -9.51
CA THR A 132 20.52 13.66 -9.29
C THR A 132 21.08 13.88 -7.89
N LEU A 133 22.01 14.84 -7.80
CA LEU A 133 22.52 15.35 -6.52
C LEU A 133 21.72 16.61 -6.12
N ASP A 134 21.54 16.79 -4.81
CA ASP A 134 21.01 18.03 -4.25
C ASP A 134 22.01 19.20 -4.40
N ALA A 135 21.56 20.40 -4.06
CA ALA A 135 22.41 21.60 -4.06
C ALA A 135 23.67 21.41 -3.20
N GLU A 136 24.73 22.14 -3.58
CA GLU A 136 26.00 22.12 -2.84
C GLU A 136 25.77 22.48 -1.36
N GLY A 137 26.33 21.68 -0.46
CA GLY A 137 26.17 21.85 0.99
C GLY A 137 24.96 21.14 1.61
N THR A 138 24.12 20.45 0.83
CA THR A 138 23.09 19.56 1.40
C THR A 138 23.75 18.36 2.10
N PRO A 139 23.47 18.12 3.40
CA PRO A 139 23.91 16.89 4.07
C PRO A 139 23.30 15.66 3.40
N GLN A 140 24.14 14.68 3.03
CA GLN A 140 23.72 13.45 2.32
C GLN A 140 22.94 13.75 1.02
N PRO A 141 23.55 14.46 0.05
CA PRO A 141 22.87 14.87 -1.17
C PRO A 141 22.51 13.64 -2.02
N GLY A 142 21.38 13.71 -2.72
CA GLY A 142 20.97 12.66 -3.66
C GLY A 142 20.11 11.54 -3.05
N LEU A 143 19.73 11.65 -1.78
CA LEU A 143 18.89 10.66 -1.10
C LEU A 143 17.39 10.81 -1.43
N HIS A 144 16.92 12.05 -1.57
CA HIS A 144 15.58 12.39 -2.08
C HIS A 144 14.42 11.63 -1.43
N GLU A 145 14.48 11.43 -0.11
CA GLU A 145 13.37 10.86 0.68
C GLU A 145 12.05 11.62 0.45
N LYS A 146 12.16 12.94 0.23
CA LYS A 146 11.03 13.83 -0.12
C LYS A 146 10.32 13.47 -1.42
N SER A 147 10.94 12.73 -2.34
CA SER A 147 10.26 12.31 -3.56
C SER A 147 9.22 11.20 -3.29
N ILE A 148 9.30 10.50 -2.15
CA ILE A 148 8.28 9.53 -1.74
C ILE A 148 7.16 10.25 -1.00
N ARG A 149 5.95 10.30 -1.57
CA ARG A 149 4.79 10.89 -0.93
C ARG A 149 4.26 9.99 0.17
N ALA A 150 3.84 8.79 -0.23
CA ALA A 150 3.24 7.83 0.68
C ALA A 150 3.41 6.40 0.16
N PHE A 151 3.30 5.44 1.07
CA PHE A 151 3.21 4.02 0.77
C PHE A 151 2.41 3.32 1.86
N GLY A 152 1.88 2.14 1.56
CA GLY A 152 1.02 1.45 2.50
C GLY A 152 0.73 0.00 2.15
N MET A 153 -0.05 -0.62 3.03
CA MET A 153 -0.60 -1.95 2.84
C MET A 153 -1.99 -2.05 3.45
N GLY A 154 -2.77 -3.02 2.99
CA GLY A 154 -4.11 -3.24 3.52
C GLY A 154 -4.81 -4.42 2.87
N PHE A 155 -6.12 -4.43 3.03
CA PHE A 155 -7.01 -5.38 2.41
C PHE A 155 -8.19 -4.68 1.74
N ASP A 156 -8.60 -5.22 0.59
CA ASP A 156 -9.94 -5.06 0.04
C ASP A 156 -10.72 -6.34 0.32
N ILE A 157 -11.77 -6.23 1.14
CA ILE A 157 -12.52 -7.37 1.66
C ILE A 157 -13.97 -7.25 1.24
N GLN A 158 -14.55 -8.36 0.82
CA GLN A 158 -15.99 -8.46 0.65
C GLN A 158 -16.49 -9.76 1.27
N GLU A 159 -17.42 -9.65 2.21
CA GLU A 159 -18.07 -10.78 2.83
C GLU A 159 -19.43 -10.38 3.40
N ARG A 160 -20.37 -11.32 3.42
CA ARG A 160 -21.70 -11.14 4.01
C ARG A 160 -22.44 -9.95 3.37
N GLY A 161 -22.29 -9.81 2.05
CA GLY A 161 -22.99 -8.81 1.25
C GLY A 161 -22.41 -7.39 1.32
N GLU A 162 -21.31 -7.19 2.03
CA GLU A 162 -20.70 -5.88 2.28
C GLU A 162 -19.24 -5.89 1.87
N ARG A 163 -18.76 -4.76 1.36
CA ARG A 163 -17.38 -4.54 0.95
C ARG A 163 -16.79 -3.38 1.72
N TYR A 164 -15.52 -3.51 2.08
CA TYR A 164 -14.78 -2.47 2.79
C TYR A 164 -13.29 -2.59 2.49
N GLN A 165 -12.60 -1.45 2.53
CA GLN A 165 -11.14 -1.41 2.50
C GLN A 165 -10.62 -1.00 3.86
N VAL A 166 -9.51 -1.62 4.24
CA VAL A 166 -8.90 -1.51 5.55
C VAL A 166 -7.40 -1.60 5.41
N GLY A 167 -6.70 -0.55 5.80
CA GLY A 167 -5.29 -0.44 5.50
C GLY A 167 -4.64 0.71 6.23
N VAL A 168 -3.32 0.79 6.05
CA VAL A 168 -2.45 1.75 6.69
C VAL A 168 -1.54 2.36 5.64
N ARG A 169 -1.24 3.65 5.81
CA ARG A 169 -0.24 4.35 5.01
C ARG A 169 0.72 5.13 5.86
N HIS A 170 1.96 5.19 5.41
CA HIS A 170 2.91 6.19 5.86
C HIS A 170 2.80 7.39 4.93
N LEU A 171 2.26 8.51 5.40
CA LEU A 171 2.38 9.77 4.70
C LEU A 171 3.77 10.33 5.03
N ASN A 172 4.70 10.14 4.11
CA ASN A 172 6.10 10.53 4.26
C ASN A 172 6.29 12.02 3.94
N CYS A 173 5.75 12.46 2.79
CA CYS A 173 5.92 13.80 2.26
C CYS A 173 4.64 14.28 1.56
N PHE A 174 4.38 15.58 1.55
CA PHE A 174 3.46 16.20 0.61
C PHE A 174 3.96 17.58 0.19
N ASN A 175 3.89 17.88 -1.11
CA ASN A 175 4.35 19.14 -1.69
C ASN A 175 5.79 19.52 -1.25
N GLY A 176 6.69 18.54 -1.16
CA GLY A 176 8.09 18.66 -0.76
C GLY A 176 8.33 18.76 0.76
N ASN A 177 7.27 18.74 1.58
CA ASN A 177 7.36 18.83 3.04
C ASN A 177 7.30 17.45 3.67
N LEU A 178 8.36 17.06 4.38
CA LEU A 178 8.36 15.81 5.16
C LEU A 178 7.41 15.95 6.36
N VAL A 179 6.57 14.94 6.56
CA VAL A 179 5.63 14.86 7.69
C VAL A 179 5.70 13.55 8.44
N GLN A 180 6.02 12.45 7.75
CA GLN A 180 6.42 11.16 8.34
C GLN A 180 5.47 10.67 9.45
N ARG A 181 4.22 10.38 9.10
CA ARG A 181 3.20 9.89 10.04
C ARG A 181 2.40 8.73 9.48
N TRP A 182 1.80 7.93 10.35
CA TRP A 182 0.91 6.84 9.93
C TRP A 182 -0.56 7.24 9.99
N GLU A 183 -1.30 6.77 9.00
CA GLU A 183 -2.72 7.02 8.85
C GLU A 183 -3.40 5.70 8.48
N ILE A 184 -4.64 5.51 8.93
CA ILE A 184 -5.49 4.38 8.58
C ILE A 184 -6.49 4.78 7.51
N GLU A 185 -6.92 3.83 6.70
CA GLU A 185 -8.05 4.01 5.79
C GLU A 185 -9.34 4.12 6.61
N ASN A 186 -9.91 5.30 6.61
CA ASN A 186 -11.18 5.58 7.25
C ASN A 186 -11.79 6.81 6.57
N SER A 187 -12.82 6.59 5.78
CA SER A 187 -13.40 7.64 4.95
C SER A 187 -14.22 8.63 5.78
N ALA A 188 -14.03 9.90 5.47
CA ALA A 188 -14.89 10.98 5.91
C ALA A 188 -16.34 10.78 5.45
N ASP A 189 -17.26 11.41 6.16
CA ASP A 189 -18.68 11.33 5.86
C ASP A 189 -19.06 12.25 4.69
N VAL A 190 -18.67 11.85 3.48
CA VAL A 190 -18.96 12.54 2.21
C VAL A 190 -19.86 11.69 1.31
N THR A 191 -20.44 12.28 0.27
CA THR A 191 -21.21 11.55 -0.76
C THR A 191 -20.30 10.83 -1.75
N ASP A 192 -20.82 9.82 -2.46
CA ASP A 192 -20.09 9.14 -3.57
C ASP A 192 -19.62 10.14 -4.64
N LYS A 193 -20.43 11.18 -4.92
CA LYS A 193 -20.10 12.24 -5.88
C LYS A 193 -18.92 13.08 -5.41
N GLU A 194 -18.90 13.47 -4.14
CA GLU A 194 -17.77 14.22 -3.56
C GLU A 194 -16.50 13.35 -3.52
N TRP A 195 -16.64 12.08 -3.15
CA TRP A 195 -15.56 11.09 -3.16
C TRP A 195 -14.92 10.97 -4.55
N ALA A 196 -15.74 10.96 -5.61
CA ALA A 196 -15.34 10.90 -7.00
C ALA A 196 -15.03 12.27 -7.65
N PHE A 197 -14.57 13.26 -6.87
CA PHE A 197 -14.18 14.59 -7.34
C PHE A 197 -15.29 15.33 -8.12
N GLY A 198 -16.55 15.11 -7.76
CA GLY A 198 -17.72 15.72 -8.38
C GLY A 198 -18.26 14.95 -9.59
N LEU A 199 -17.62 13.84 -10.01
CA LEU A 199 -18.10 13.02 -11.11
C LEU A 199 -19.37 12.26 -10.70
N GLU A 200 -20.42 12.39 -11.52
CA GLU A 200 -21.68 11.67 -11.31
C GLU A 200 -21.68 10.36 -12.09
N GLY A 201 -22.14 9.28 -11.45
CA GLY A 201 -22.17 7.96 -12.07
C GLY A 201 -20.82 7.26 -12.14
N ASP A 202 -19.78 7.75 -11.45
CA ASP A 202 -18.58 6.94 -11.21
C ASP A 202 -18.98 5.68 -10.43
N TRP A 203 -18.38 4.54 -10.79
CA TRP A 203 -18.60 3.26 -10.14
C TRP A 203 -17.93 3.18 -8.77
N CYS A 204 -17.01 4.10 -8.49
CA CYS A 204 -16.28 4.17 -7.24
C CYS A 204 -17.20 4.61 -6.10
N LYS A 205 -17.23 3.79 -5.05
CA LYS A 205 -18.02 4.04 -3.84
C LYS A 205 -17.13 4.64 -2.77
N ARG A 206 -17.71 5.48 -1.92
CA ARG A 206 -17.00 6.05 -0.77
C ARG A 206 -16.32 4.95 0.06
N GLY A 207 -15.02 5.11 0.33
CA GLY A 207 -14.22 4.13 1.06
C GLY A 207 -13.69 2.97 0.24
N ILE A 208 -13.98 2.93 -1.07
CA ILE A 208 -13.33 2.04 -2.02
C ILE A 208 -12.31 2.84 -2.82
N ASP A 209 -11.12 2.27 -2.93
CA ASP A 209 -9.93 2.81 -3.57
C ASP A 209 -9.48 4.18 -3.01
N PRO A 210 -9.28 4.30 -1.67
CA PRO A 210 -8.98 5.54 -0.94
C PRO A 210 -7.66 6.19 -1.35
N TRP A 211 -6.77 5.45 -2.00
CA TRP A 211 -5.53 5.94 -2.59
C TRP A 211 -5.76 6.76 -3.87
N TRP A 212 -6.84 6.48 -4.63
CA TRP A 212 -7.19 7.19 -5.86
C TRP A 212 -8.17 8.34 -5.65
N PHE A 213 -9.04 8.22 -4.65
CA PHE A 213 -10.23 9.05 -4.47
C PHE A 213 -10.33 9.67 -3.08
N GLY A 214 -11.26 10.61 -2.93
CA GLY A 214 -11.39 11.43 -1.74
C GLY A 214 -10.51 12.67 -1.83
N ARG A 215 -11.04 13.81 -1.38
CA ARG A 215 -10.32 15.07 -1.48
C ARG A 215 -9.07 15.07 -0.62
N ARG A 216 -8.04 15.71 -1.14
CA ARG A 216 -6.78 16.01 -0.45
C ARG A 216 -6.71 17.49 -0.14
N TYR A 217 -6.12 17.84 0.99
CA TYR A 217 -6.04 19.21 1.47
C TYR A 217 -4.59 19.69 1.50
N PRO A 218 -4.30 20.97 1.24
CA PRO A 218 -2.93 21.51 1.23
C PRO A 218 -2.15 21.35 2.55
N ASP A 219 -2.84 21.04 3.65
CA ASP A 219 -2.30 20.77 4.98
C ASP A 219 -1.94 19.29 5.22
N GLY A 220 -2.06 18.45 4.18
CA GLY A 220 -1.78 17.03 4.25
C GLY A 220 -2.99 16.17 4.68
N ARG A 221 -4.13 16.76 5.05
CA ARG A 221 -5.34 15.96 5.34
C ARG A 221 -5.86 15.30 4.06
N HIS A 222 -6.57 14.19 4.24
CA HIS A 222 -7.18 13.44 3.16
C HIS A 222 -8.50 12.85 3.64
N GLU A 223 -9.56 12.96 2.84
CA GLU A 223 -10.88 12.41 3.21
C GLU A 223 -10.91 10.90 3.33
N ALA A 224 -9.89 10.22 2.86
CA ALA A 224 -9.84 8.77 2.82
C ALA A 224 -9.01 8.17 3.97
N PHE A 225 -8.27 9.02 4.68
CA PHE A 225 -7.31 8.60 5.69
C PHE A 225 -7.43 9.40 6.97
N GLN A 226 -7.44 8.69 8.10
CA GLN A 226 -7.44 9.24 9.44
C GLN A 226 -6.06 9.07 10.07
N VAL A 227 -5.50 10.14 10.61
CA VAL A 227 -4.22 10.11 11.32
C VAL A 227 -4.32 9.21 12.56
N ILE A 228 -3.40 8.26 12.71
CA ILE A 228 -3.26 7.50 13.94
C ILE A 228 -2.67 8.45 15.01
N PRO A 229 -3.23 8.54 16.22
CA PRO A 229 -2.67 9.38 17.29
C PRO A 229 -1.20 9.03 17.58
N ASP A 230 -0.39 10.06 17.82
CA ASP A 230 1.05 9.93 18.14
C ASP A 230 1.86 9.09 17.14
N SER A 231 1.44 9.06 15.87
CA SER A 231 2.00 8.19 14.84
C SER A 231 3.15 8.77 14.04
N HIS A 232 3.60 9.98 14.36
CA HIS A 232 4.81 10.53 13.73
C HIS A 232 5.97 9.56 13.98
N GLN A 233 6.57 9.05 12.91
CA GLN A 233 7.67 8.09 12.96
C GLN A 233 8.61 8.39 11.81
N LYS A 234 9.83 8.84 12.14
CA LYS A 234 10.93 8.88 11.19
C LYS A 234 11.42 7.45 10.95
N LEU A 235 11.07 6.88 9.81
CA LEU A 235 11.52 5.56 9.40
C LEU A 235 13.02 5.59 9.04
N ILE A 236 13.63 4.41 9.03
CA ILE A 236 15.04 4.31 8.64
C ILE A 236 15.09 4.48 7.12
N TYR A 237 15.68 5.58 6.69
CA TYR A 237 16.08 5.79 5.29
C TYR A 237 17.55 5.41 5.09
N ASN A 238 18.08 5.64 3.90
CA ASN A 238 19.43 5.22 3.54
C ASN A 238 20.49 6.24 3.99
N GLU A 239 21.63 5.76 4.49
CA GLU A 239 22.78 6.63 4.83
C GLU A 239 23.44 7.22 3.57
N THR A 240 23.44 6.44 2.50
CA THR A 240 24.00 6.75 1.18
C THR A 240 23.10 6.10 0.14
N ASP A 241 23.14 6.57 -1.10
CA ASP A 241 22.36 6.01 -2.20
C ASP A 241 22.66 4.51 -2.42
N CYS A 242 23.84 4.01 -2.07
CA CYS A 242 24.18 2.60 -2.26
C CYS A 242 23.57 1.59 -1.26
N LYS A 243 22.66 1.99 -0.36
CA LYS A 243 22.14 1.12 0.71
C LYS A 243 20.62 0.97 0.68
N LEU A 244 20.11 -0.14 1.23
CA LEU A 244 18.71 -0.31 1.63
C LEU A 244 18.60 -0.77 3.07
N ASN A 245 17.50 -0.38 3.70
CA ASN A 245 17.12 -0.89 5.02
C ASN A 245 15.80 -1.65 4.92
N TRP A 246 15.81 -2.91 5.33
CA TRP A 246 14.61 -3.73 5.46
C TRP A 246 13.94 -3.46 6.82
N GLN A 247 12.65 -3.17 6.79
CA GLN A 247 11.85 -2.74 7.93
C GLN A 247 10.60 -3.60 8.02
N TYR A 248 10.08 -3.80 9.22
CA TYR A 248 8.92 -4.66 9.45
C TYR A 248 7.62 -3.87 9.53
N MET A 249 6.52 -4.39 8.98
CA MET A 249 5.18 -3.92 9.33
C MET A 249 4.15 -5.05 9.36
N ARG A 250 3.14 -4.89 10.22
CA ARG A 250 2.01 -5.80 10.43
C ARG A 250 0.72 -5.03 10.62
N LEU A 251 -0.36 -5.48 10.00
CA LEU A 251 -1.71 -4.99 10.25
C LEU A 251 -2.62 -6.18 10.62
N LYS A 252 -3.30 -6.08 11.77
CA LYS A 252 -4.32 -7.03 12.23
C LYS A 252 -5.68 -6.34 12.26
N ILE A 253 -6.69 -7.04 11.75
CA ILE A 253 -8.08 -6.57 11.69
C ILE A 253 -9.03 -7.64 12.26
N ASP A 254 -10.19 -7.22 12.72
CA ASP A 254 -11.30 -8.09 13.11
C ASP A 254 -12.37 -8.03 12.02
N THR A 255 -12.49 -9.08 11.23
CA THR A 255 -13.45 -9.17 10.13
C THR A 255 -14.86 -9.34 10.64
N LEU A 256 -15.08 -9.92 11.82
CA LEU A 256 -16.42 -10.07 12.40
C LEU A 256 -17.02 -8.71 12.77
N ASN A 257 -16.26 -7.88 13.46
CA ASN A 257 -16.68 -6.54 13.90
C ASN A 257 -16.36 -5.44 12.87
N ARG A 258 -15.60 -5.78 11.82
CA ARG A 258 -15.09 -4.85 10.80
C ARG A 258 -14.41 -3.65 11.44
N GLU A 259 -13.44 -3.96 12.30
CA GLU A 259 -12.65 -2.98 13.04
C GLU A 259 -11.15 -3.24 12.84
N TYR A 260 -10.37 -2.17 12.98
CA TYR A 260 -8.94 -2.31 13.20
C TYR A 260 -8.69 -2.95 14.57
N VAL A 261 -7.62 -3.75 14.67
CA VAL A 261 -7.17 -4.30 15.94
C VAL A 261 -5.83 -3.68 16.31
N GLU A 262 -4.84 -3.82 15.45
CA GLU A 262 -3.48 -3.39 15.78
C GLU A 262 -2.68 -3.13 14.51
N PHE A 263 -1.83 -2.11 14.55
CA PHE A 263 -0.80 -1.88 13.56
C PHE A 263 0.57 -1.89 14.24
N GLN A 264 1.56 -2.51 13.62
CA GLN A 264 2.96 -2.46 14.04
C GLN A 264 3.83 -1.99 12.86
N CYS A 265 4.77 -1.09 13.13
CA CYS A 265 5.88 -0.79 12.24
C CYS A 265 7.18 -0.68 13.04
N GLN A 266 8.20 -1.45 12.62
CA GLN A 266 9.44 -1.62 13.38
C GLN A 266 9.15 -2.06 14.84
N ASP A 267 9.63 -1.28 15.81
CA ASP A 267 9.47 -1.48 17.25
C ASP A 267 8.23 -0.78 17.84
N ARG A 268 7.42 -0.10 17.01
CA ARG A 268 6.22 0.62 17.46
C ARG A 268 4.94 -0.15 17.15
N ILE A 269 4.06 -0.23 18.15
CA ILE A 269 2.76 -0.89 18.07
C ILE A 269 1.68 0.13 18.47
N TRP A 270 0.63 0.21 17.67
CA TRP A 270 -0.56 1.02 17.92
C TRP A 270 -1.77 0.11 18.10
N ASP A 271 -2.44 0.23 19.24
CA ASP A 271 -3.79 -0.32 19.43
C ASP A 271 -4.77 0.55 18.65
N LEU A 272 -5.53 -0.08 17.75
CA LEU A 272 -6.47 0.59 16.86
C LEU A 272 -7.93 0.17 17.13
N ARG A 273 -8.17 -0.61 18.19
CA ARG A 273 -9.50 -1.08 18.57
C ARG A 273 -10.49 0.07 18.78
N GLY A 274 -11.75 -0.20 18.47
CA GLY A 274 -12.82 0.80 18.49
C GLY A 274 -12.89 1.67 17.23
N THR A 275 -11.97 1.49 16.28
CA THR A 275 -12.04 2.15 14.97
C THR A 275 -12.68 1.22 13.95
N HIS A 276 -13.91 1.52 13.56
CA HIS A 276 -14.65 0.76 12.54
C HIS A 276 -14.28 1.22 11.13
N VAL A 277 -14.29 0.26 10.19
CA VAL A 277 -14.04 0.52 8.78
C VAL A 277 -15.27 1.14 8.10
N THR A 278 -15.05 1.90 7.04
CA THR A 278 -16.15 2.36 6.17
C THR A 278 -16.67 1.19 5.33
N ASN A 279 -17.97 0.91 5.41
CA ASN A 279 -18.62 -0.18 4.69
C ASN A 279 -19.50 0.34 3.56
N VAL A 280 -19.58 -0.43 2.48
CA VAL A 280 -20.49 -0.21 1.35
C VAL A 280 -21.11 -1.53 0.89
N PRO A 281 -22.25 -1.50 0.17
CA PRO A 281 -22.80 -2.70 -0.44
C PRO A 281 -21.77 -3.43 -1.32
N GLY A 282 -21.73 -4.74 -1.19
CA GLY A 282 -20.82 -5.60 -1.94
C GLY A 282 -21.09 -5.59 -3.44
N TYR A 283 -20.05 -5.83 -4.22
CA TYR A 283 -20.15 -6.02 -5.66
C TYR A 283 -20.75 -7.38 -5.99
N HIS A 284 -21.40 -7.47 -7.13
CA HIS A 284 -21.90 -8.74 -7.63
C HIS A 284 -20.74 -9.72 -7.90
N ARG A 285 -20.93 -11.00 -7.55
CA ARG A 285 -20.06 -12.16 -7.86
C ARG A 285 -18.75 -12.30 -7.07
N ILE A 286 -18.33 -11.31 -6.30
CA ILE A 286 -17.05 -11.35 -5.55
C ILE A 286 -17.26 -11.37 -4.03
N ASP A 287 -18.34 -11.99 -3.55
CA ASP A 287 -18.48 -12.25 -2.11
C ASP A 287 -17.42 -13.27 -1.67
N ASN A 288 -17.05 -13.22 -0.38
CA ASN A 288 -16.02 -14.06 0.22
C ASN A 288 -14.57 -13.74 -0.24
N LEU A 289 -14.30 -12.47 -0.55
CA LEU A 289 -13.06 -11.96 -1.11
C LEU A 289 -12.08 -11.46 -0.04
N ILE A 290 -10.80 -11.76 -0.22
CA ILE A 290 -9.68 -11.18 0.53
C ILE A 290 -8.63 -10.72 -0.48
N ASN A 291 -8.45 -9.42 -0.63
CA ASN A 291 -7.43 -8.88 -1.52
C ASN A 291 -6.38 -8.13 -0.69
N PRO A 292 -5.27 -8.77 -0.28
CA PRO A 292 -4.14 -8.03 0.25
C PRO A 292 -3.57 -7.08 -0.82
N LEU A 293 -3.16 -5.90 -0.39
CA LEU A 293 -2.77 -4.78 -1.23
C LEU A 293 -1.48 -4.13 -0.73
N PHE A 294 -0.69 -3.62 -1.66
CA PHE A 294 0.41 -2.68 -1.39
C PHE A 294 0.38 -1.55 -2.40
N TRP A 295 0.84 -0.37 -2.00
CA TRP A 295 0.91 0.77 -2.90
C TRP A 295 2.02 1.77 -2.53
N VAL A 296 2.41 2.59 -3.50
CA VAL A 296 3.37 3.69 -3.34
C VAL A 296 2.98 4.86 -4.24
N GLU A 297 3.24 6.08 -3.78
CA GLU A 297 2.98 7.33 -4.50
C GLU A 297 4.20 8.25 -4.46
N THR A 298 4.48 8.94 -5.56
CA THR A 298 5.54 9.96 -5.62
C THR A 298 5.01 11.37 -5.37
N ASP A 299 5.86 12.20 -4.76
CA ASP A 299 5.60 13.61 -4.50
C ASP A 299 6.35 14.55 -5.45
N GLN A 300 7.15 14.01 -6.37
CA GLN A 300 7.98 14.78 -7.29
C GLN A 300 8.02 14.10 -8.67
N ASP A 301 8.54 14.78 -9.69
CA ASP A 301 8.74 14.21 -11.03
C ASP A 301 9.94 13.25 -11.05
N ARG A 302 9.87 12.22 -10.21
CA ARG A 302 10.90 11.21 -10.00
C ARG A 302 10.29 9.85 -9.71
N ARG A 303 10.92 8.79 -10.21
CA ARG A 303 10.49 7.44 -9.86
C ARG A 303 10.82 7.16 -8.41
N VAL A 304 9.86 6.58 -7.70
CA VAL A 304 10.09 6.01 -6.37
C VAL A 304 9.85 4.52 -6.42
N TYR A 305 10.48 3.81 -5.49
CA TYR A 305 10.44 2.36 -5.41
C TYR A 305 10.02 1.94 -4.02
N PHE A 306 9.07 1.02 -3.97
CA PHE A 306 8.66 0.31 -2.76
C PHE A 306 8.93 -1.17 -2.97
N TYR A 307 9.82 -1.71 -2.14
CA TYR A 307 10.27 -3.08 -2.18
C TYR A 307 9.65 -3.85 -1.04
N ILE A 308 9.06 -5.01 -1.33
CA ILE A 308 8.43 -5.88 -0.35
C ILE A 308 9.15 -7.22 -0.42
N ASP A 309 9.81 -7.58 0.67
CA ASP A 309 10.26 -8.93 0.94
C ASP A 309 9.10 -9.72 1.55
N SER A 310 9.14 -11.03 1.34
CA SER A 310 8.09 -12.03 1.56
C SER A 310 6.86 -11.60 2.37
N VAL A 311 5.67 -11.93 1.87
CA VAL A 311 4.39 -11.53 2.47
C VAL A 311 3.74 -12.71 3.20
N VAL A 312 3.29 -12.47 4.43
CA VAL A 312 2.51 -13.45 5.19
C VAL A 312 1.08 -12.93 5.35
N VAL A 313 0.10 -13.72 4.95
CA VAL A 313 -1.31 -13.48 5.26
C VAL A 313 -1.80 -14.63 6.12
N SER A 314 -2.43 -14.33 7.25
CA SER A 314 -2.86 -15.33 8.23
C SER A 314 -4.21 -15.00 8.87
N GLN A 315 -4.86 -16.02 9.45
CA GLN A 315 -6.19 -15.97 10.06
C GLN A 315 -6.22 -16.64 11.44
N GLU A 316 -7.17 -16.21 12.27
CA GLU A 316 -7.54 -16.82 13.57
C GLU A 316 -9.05 -16.87 13.74
#